data_AF-A0A497C8Y0-F1
#
_entry.id   AF-A0A497C8Y0-F1
#
_cell.length_a   1.000
_cell.length_b   1.000
_cell.length_c   1.000
_cell.angle_alpha   90.00
_cell.angle_beta   90.00
_cell.angle_gamma   90.00
#
_symmetry.space_group_name_H-M   'P 1'
#
loop_
_entity.id
_entity.type
_entity.pdbx_description
1 polymer ?
#
loop_
_entity_poly.entity_id
_entity_poly.type
_entity_poly.pdbx_seq_one_letter_code
_entity_poly.pdbx_strand_id
1 'polypeptide(L)'
;NVTENLYQYFEETGNYEPVFTNYPLEYLPDLENLKVTIGAFTDYNLYKYTRAQHPEVNLMLIEDYRIADEVLEEIMYYVEQGDYEIIFQTSNFTFVRILNN
;
A
#
# COMPACT_ATOMS: atom_id res chain seq x y z
N ASN A 1 -10.42 5.22 -10.71
CA ASN A 1 -10.52 3.73 -10.72
C ASN A 1 -9.20 3.22 -10.16
N VAL A 2 -9.18 2.23 -9.24
CA VAL A 2 -7.92 1.77 -8.62
C VAL A 2 -6.92 1.28 -9.67
N THR A 3 -7.37 0.48 -10.64
CA THR A 3 -6.52 -0.08 -11.68
C THR A 3 -5.87 1.02 -12.53
N GLU A 4 -6.68 1.96 -13.03
CA GLU A 4 -6.18 3.09 -13.84
C GLU A 4 -5.18 3.94 -13.04
N ASN A 5 -5.46 4.23 -11.77
CA ASN A 5 -4.59 5.04 -10.94
C ASN A 5 -3.24 4.35 -10.65
N LEU A 6 -3.23 3.01 -10.47
CA LEU A 6 -2.00 2.24 -10.30
C LEU A 6 -1.12 2.31 -11.55
N TYR A 7 -1.70 2.08 -12.73
CA TYR A 7 -0.95 2.19 -13.99
C TYR A 7 -0.42 3.59 -14.21
N GLN A 8 -1.26 4.61 -14.01
CA GLN A 8 -0.83 6.01 -14.13
C GLN A 8 0.36 6.30 -13.22
N TYR A 9 0.31 5.87 -11.96
CA TYR A 9 1.41 6.07 -11.01
C TYR A 9 2.72 5.41 -11.49
N PHE A 10 2.66 4.15 -11.93
CA PHE A 10 3.86 3.44 -12.38
C PHE A 10 4.39 3.96 -13.73
N GLU A 11 3.52 4.44 -14.62
CA GLU A 11 3.92 5.11 -15.86
C GLU A 11 4.62 6.45 -15.58
N GLU A 12 4.09 7.27 -14.67
CA GLU A 12 4.65 8.58 -14.32
C GLU A 12 6.01 8.46 -13.60
N THR A 13 6.14 7.47 -12.72
CA THR A 13 7.40 7.22 -12.00
C THR A 13 8.41 6.44 -12.83
N GLY A 14 7.96 5.71 -13.85
CA GLY A 14 8.80 4.84 -14.69
C GLY A 14 9.43 3.67 -13.94
N ASN A 15 8.93 3.33 -12.74
CA ASN A 15 9.53 2.33 -11.87
C ASN A 15 8.46 1.44 -11.22
N TYR A 16 8.49 0.15 -11.53
CA TYR A 16 7.59 -0.84 -10.94
C TYR A 16 8.20 -1.40 -9.65
N GLU A 17 7.55 -1.13 -8.52
CA GLU A 17 8.02 -1.50 -7.19
C GLU A 17 6.99 -2.41 -6.49
N PRO A 18 7.41 -3.29 -5.57
CA PRO A 18 6.48 -4.11 -4.82
C PRO A 18 5.51 -3.27 -3.98
N VAL A 19 4.30 -3.80 -3.76
CA VAL A 19 3.20 -3.16 -3.05
C VAL A 19 2.65 -4.11 -2.00
N PHE A 20 2.60 -3.64 -0.75
CA PHE A 20 1.82 -4.31 0.29
C PHE A 20 0.34 -4.18 -0.01
N THR A 21 -0.31 -5.30 -0.32
CA THR A 21 -1.74 -5.31 -0.62
C THR A 21 -2.36 -6.70 -0.60
N ASN A 22 -3.68 -6.74 -0.47
CA ASN A 22 -4.50 -7.91 -0.75
C ASN A 22 -5.28 -7.79 -2.06
N TYR A 23 -5.23 -6.62 -2.71
CA TYR A 23 -5.77 -6.41 -4.04
C TYR A 23 -5.12 -7.38 -5.04
N PRO A 24 -5.87 -7.95 -6.00
CA PRO A 24 -5.37 -9.02 -6.84
C PRO A 24 -4.55 -8.49 -8.03
N LEU A 25 -3.35 -7.96 -7.75
CA LEU A 25 -2.41 -7.48 -8.78
C LEU A 25 -1.97 -8.59 -9.73
N GLU A 26 -2.02 -9.85 -9.31
CA GLU A 26 -1.74 -11.03 -10.13
C GLU A 26 -2.61 -11.15 -11.40
N TYR A 27 -3.73 -10.40 -11.49
CA TYR A 27 -4.58 -10.35 -12.68
C TYR A 27 -4.41 -9.08 -13.51
N LEU A 28 -3.50 -8.19 -13.12
CA LEU A 28 -3.20 -6.95 -13.82
C LEU A 28 -1.91 -7.11 -14.62
N PRO A 29 -1.94 -6.99 -15.96
CA PRO A 29 -0.75 -7.00 -16.80
C PRO A 29 0.37 -6.11 -16.26
N ASP A 30 1.61 -6.59 -16.28
CA ASP A 30 2.82 -5.89 -15.82
C ASP A 30 2.94 -5.69 -14.29
N LEU A 31 1.89 -5.98 -13.51
CA LEU A 31 1.88 -5.85 -12.05
C LEU A 31 1.88 -7.20 -11.32
N GLU A 32 1.96 -8.31 -12.05
CA GLU A 32 1.62 -9.65 -11.54
C GLU A 32 2.53 -10.10 -10.39
N ASN A 33 3.77 -9.60 -10.38
CA ASN A 33 4.80 -9.97 -9.40
C ASN A 33 5.05 -8.90 -8.33
N LEU A 34 4.25 -7.83 -8.30
CA LEU A 34 4.48 -6.72 -7.37
C LEU A 34 3.77 -6.91 -6.03
N LYS A 35 2.84 -7.86 -5.92
CA LYS A 35 2.08 -8.06 -4.69
C LYS A 35 2.91 -8.67 -3.58
N VAL A 36 2.97 -7.96 -2.45
CA VAL A 36 3.41 -8.50 -1.17
C VAL A 36 2.18 -8.59 -0.26
N THR A 37 1.81 -9.82 0.10
CA THR A 37 0.58 -10.05 0.88
C THR A 37 0.77 -9.61 2.32
N ILE A 38 -0.14 -8.77 2.83
CA ILE A 38 -0.05 -8.16 4.18
C ILE A 38 -1.30 -8.41 5.05
N GLY A 39 -2.08 -9.43 4.73
CA GLY A 39 -3.25 -9.81 5.54
C GLY A 39 -4.35 -8.75 5.60
N ALA A 40 -4.53 -8.00 4.50
CA ALA A 40 -5.55 -6.97 4.29
C ALA A 40 -5.54 -5.85 5.35
N PHE A 41 -4.43 -5.67 6.07
CA PHE A 41 -4.30 -4.69 7.15
C PHE A 41 -5.31 -4.90 8.30
N THR A 42 -5.86 -6.11 8.44
CA THR A 42 -6.89 -6.41 9.47
C THR A 42 -6.30 -6.83 10.82
N ASP A 43 -4.99 -7.03 10.90
CA ASP A 43 -4.29 -7.45 12.12
C ASP A 43 -3.00 -6.65 12.27
N TYR A 44 -2.90 -5.89 13.37
CA TYR A 44 -1.77 -5.02 13.64
C TYR A 44 -0.44 -5.78 13.78
N ASN A 45 -0.44 -6.93 14.46
CA ASN A 45 0.79 -7.70 14.65
C ASN A 45 1.29 -8.32 13.34
N LEU A 46 0.37 -8.84 12.52
CA LEU A 46 0.71 -9.35 11.19
C LEU A 46 1.22 -8.24 10.28
N TYR A 47 0.59 -7.06 10.32
CA TYR A 47 1.05 -5.86 9.61
C TYR A 47 2.50 -5.50 9.99
N LYS A 48 2.79 -5.34 11.29
CA LYS A 48 4.15 -5.01 11.77
C LYS A 48 5.16 -6.08 11.40
N TYR A 49 4.81 -7.36 11.60
CA TYR A 49 5.68 -8.48 11.27
C TYR A 49 6.01 -8.49 9.77
N THR A 50 5.00 -8.38 8.92
CA THR A 50 5.16 -8.44 7.46
C THR A 50 5.99 -7.28 6.95
N ARG A 51 5.74 -6.05 7.44
CA ARG A 51 6.57 -4.88 7.12
C ARG A 51 8.03 -5.07 7.53
N ALA A 52 8.28 -5.65 8.69
CA ALA A 52 9.63 -5.92 9.15
C ALA A 52 10.36 -6.98 8.31
N GLN A 53 9.64 -7.91 7.68
CA GLN A 53 10.23 -8.92 6.77
C GLN A 53 10.52 -8.36 5.37
N HIS A 54 9.92 -7.22 5.02
CA HIS A 54 9.95 -6.63 3.69
C HIS A 54 10.34 -5.14 3.73
N PRO A 55 11.53 -4.80 4.26
CA PRO A 55 11.96 -3.40 4.38
C PRO A 55 12.17 -2.70 3.03
N GLU A 56 12.26 -3.46 1.93
CA GLU A 56 12.38 -2.95 0.56
C GLU A 56 11.07 -2.37 -0.01
N VAL A 57 9.93 -2.66 0.63
CA VAL A 57 8.61 -2.33 0.10
C VAL A 57 8.15 -0.98 0.65
N ASN A 58 8.04 0.01 -0.24
CA ASN A 58 7.69 1.39 0.12
C ASN A 58 6.27 1.79 -0.29
N LEU A 59 5.47 0.86 -0.81
CA LEU A 59 4.13 1.14 -1.30
C LEU A 59 3.09 0.28 -0.56
N MET A 60 1.96 0.89 -0.22
CA MET A 60 0.82 0.23 0.42
C MET A 60 -0.46 0.57 -0.33
N LEU A 61 -1.20 -0.43 -0.79
CA LEU A 61 -2.56 -0.27 -1.30
C LEU A 61 -3.53 -0.87 -0.29
N ILE A 62 -4.18 0.02 0.45
CA ILE A 62 -4.99 -0.26 1.63
C ILE A 62 -6.45 -0.40 1.22
N GLU A 63 -7.15 -1.39 1.78
CA GLU A 63 -8.60 -1.55 1.67
C GLU A 63 -9.29 -0.88 2.87
N ASP A 64 -9.76 0.35 2.70
CA ASP A 64 -10.19 1.24 3.80
C ASP A 64 -11.37 0.67 4.63
N TYR A 65 -12.15 -0.24 4.07
CA TYR A 65 -13.33 -0.83 4.71
C TYR A 65 -13.02 -2.06 5.59
N ARG A 66 -11.77 -2.52 5.62
CA ARG A 66 -11.32 -3.70 6.40
C ARG A 66 -10.12 -3.45 7.31
N ILE A 67 -9.46 -2.31 7.16
CA ILE A 67 -8.29 -1.97 7.96
C ILE A 67 -8.63 -1.97 9.46
N ALA A 68 -7.74 -2.53 10.29
CA ALA A 68 -7.83 -2.43 11.74
C ALA A 68 -7.52 -1.00 12.19
N ASP A 69 -8.24 -0.51 13.20
CA ASP A 69 -8.14 0.87 13.69
C ASP A 69 -6.68 1.24 14.04
N GLU A 70 -5.94 0.35 14.70
CA GLU A 70 -4.55 0.61 15.09
C GLU A 70 -3.60 0.73 13.88
N VAL A 71 -3.88 -0.01 12.80
CA VAL A 71 -3.09 0.10 11.55
C VAL A 71 -3.40 1.42 10.87
N LEU A 72 -4.68 1.82 10.84
CA LEU A 72 -5.09 3.10 10.27
C LEU A 72 -4.50 4.28 11.05
N GLU A 73 -4.58 4.25 12.39
CA GLU A 73 -4.00 5.26 13.27
C GLU A 73 -2.49 5.40 13.04
N GLU A 74 -1.75 4.29 12.95
CA GLU A 74 -0.30 4.33 12.66
C GLU A 74 -0.02 4.95 11.28
N ILE A 75 -0.73 4.54 10.23
CA ILE A 75 -0.53 5.06 8.87
C ILE A 75 -0.85 6.56 8.83
N MET A 76 -1.97 6.99 9.41
CA MET A 76 -2.36 8.41 9.42
C MET A 76 -1.40 9.25 10.24
N TYR A 77 -0.89 8.75 11.37
CA TYR A 77 0.15 9.42 12.13
C TYR A 77 1.38 9.71 11.25
N TYR A 78 1.88 8.72 10.50
CA TYR A 78 3.04 8.93 9.62
C TYR A 78 2.74 9.83 8.42
N VAL A 79 1.50 9.84 7.92
CA VAL A 79 1.06 10.83 6.93
C VAL A 79 1.12 12.24 7.51
N GLU A 80 0.63 12.45 8.74
CA GLU A 80 0.67 13.75 9.42
C GLU A 80 2.10 14.23 9.71
N GLN A 81 3.02 13.31 10.00
CA GLN A 81 4.44 13.64 10.18
C GLN A 81 5.18 13.92 8.86
N GLY A 82 4.57 13.60 7.71
CA GLY A 82 5.21 13.72 6.40
C GLY A 82 6.19 12.59 6.10
N ASP A 83 6.16 11.51 6.87
CA ASP A 83 6.95 10.31 6.59
C ASP A 83 6.28 9.44 5.52
N TYR A 84 4.94 9.48 5.44
CA TYR A 84 4.15 8.83 4.38
C TYR A 84 3.43 9.87 3.50
N GLU A 85 3.20 9.53 2.24
CA GLU A 85 2.48 10.35 1.27
C GLU A 85 1.29 9.58 0.69
N ILE A 86 0.11 10.18 0.69
CA ILE A 86 -1.05 9.65 -0.03
C ILE A 86 -0.90 9.99 -1.50
N ILE A 87 -0.75 8.97 -2.34
CA ILE A 87 -0.62 9.11 -3.79
C ILE A 87 -1.99 9.30 -4.44
N PHE A 88 -2.95 8.45 -4.07
CA PHE A 88 -4.35 8.62 -4.45
C PHE A 88 -5.29 7.98 -3.45
N GLN A 89 -6.53 8.43 -3.47
CA GLN A 89 -7.62 7.84 -2.70
C GLN A 89 -8.85 7.64 -3.57
N THR A 90 -9.57 6.54 -3.32
CA THR A 90 -10.88 6.23 -3.91
C THR A 90 -11.87 5.94 -2.78
N SER A 91 -13.12 5.58 -3.11
CA SER A 91 -14.13 5.28 -2.08
C SER A 91 -13.77 4.16 -1.11
N ASN A 92 -12.91 3.21 -1.52
CA ASN A 92 -12.61 1.99 -0.74
C ASN A 92 -11.11 1.71 -0.60
N PHE A 93 -10.27 2.57 -1.17
CA PHE A 93 -8.84 2.32 -1.23
C PHE A 93 -8.04 3.60 -1.06
N THR A 94 -6.97 3.49 -0.26
CA THR A 94 -5.94 4.50 -0.13
C THR A 94 -4.61 3.91 -0.57
N PHE A 95 -3.93 4.60 -1.50
CA PHE A 95 -2.59 4.22 -1.95
C PHE A 95 -1.56 5.18 -1.35
N VAL A 96 -0.59 4.61 -0.64
CA VAL A 96 0.36 5.36 0.20
C VAL A 96 1.79 4.97 -0.16
N ARG A 97 2.68 5.96 -0.22
CA ARG A 97 4.13 5.78 -0.31
C ARG A 97 4.80 6.08 1.02
N ILE A 98 5.76 5.25 1.41
CA ILE A 98 6.67 5.46 2.54
C ILE A 98 7.87 6.25 2.03
N LEU A 99 8.13 7.43 2.60
CA LEU A 99 9.24 8.30 2.23
C LEU A 99 10.45 8.07 3.13
N ASN A 100 10.20 7.88 4.43
CA ASN A 100 11.21 7.62 5.45
C ASN A 100 10.90 6.29 6.14
N ASN A 101 11.88 5.38 6.14
CA ASN A 101 11.87 4.11 6.88
C ASN A 101 12.84 4.18 8.06
#